data_AF-A0A6H9JXS8-F1
#
_entry.id   AF-A0A6H9JXS8-F1
#
_cell.length_a   1.000
_cell.length_b   1.000
_cell.length_c   1.000
_cell.angle_alpha   90.00
_cell.angle_beta   90.00
_cell.angle_gamma   90.00
#
_symmetry.space_group_name_H-M   'P 1'
#
loop_
_entity.id
_entity.type
_entity.pdbx_description
1 polymer ?
#
loop_
_entity_poly.entity_id
_entity_poly.type
_entity_poly.pdbx_seq_one_letter_code
_entity_poly.pdbx_strand_id
1 'polypeptide(L)'
;LAIGNVKTVNDFVVQALKFLGVQVDKLDEGYRVFTTNLPKKLKPLLGSKNEVLISFDSPTPKGFKYLGRNHIFVEQMCQELVNNSIEKTNQHSPSRASVIRTNQVKIKTTLMQFRVRNVISEQNGNHEIVAEEMFLWGFQGDFQKSAFLSYEEANKLLFEISPTQNLTKEEQNYWLEQELENLSEMKIHLEELSKTRAEKLVEAHERFRKVVGGKKFKVVEPVFPMDLMGIYVILPEVNFDGGN
;
A
#
# COMPACT_ATOMS: atom_id res chain seq x y z
N LEU A 1 2.86 -7.37 -0.02
CA LEU A 1 3.30 -7.06 -1.40
C LEU A 1 2.35 -7.70 -2.41
N ALA A 2 1.24 -7.04 -2.73
CA ALA A 2 0.23 -7.55 -3.67
C ALA A 2 0.01 -6.53 -4.78
N ILE A 3 0.90 -6.50 -5.78
CA ILE A 3 0.49 -5.99 -7.09
C ILE A 3 -0.30 -7.15 -7.73
N GLY A 4 -1.59 -7.19 -7.41
CA GLY A 4 -2.53 -8.22 -7.85
C GLY A 4 -2.95 -7.96 -9.29
N ASN A 5 -2.92 -8.97 -10.15
CA ASN A 5 -3.29 -8.88 -11.57
C ASN A 5 -2.55 -7.83 -12.44
N VAL A 6 -2.65 -7.99 -13.75
CA VAL A 6 -1.96 -7.13 -14.74
C VAL A 6 -2.45 -5.68 -14.67
N LYS A 7 -3.74 -5.49 -14.38
CA LYS A 7 -4.37 -4.16 -14.29
C LYS A 7 -3.79 -3.33 -13.16
N THR A 8 -3.56 -3.90 -11.97
CA THR A 8 -2.94 -3.13 -10.87
C THR A 8 -1.49 -2.75 -11.18
N VAL A 9 -0.71 -3.58 -11.89
CA VAL A 9 0.64 -3.20 -12.34
C VAL A 9 0.55 -2.01 -13.29
N ASN A 10 -0.37 -2.07 -14.27
CA ASN A 10 -0.59 -0.99 -15.23
C ASN A 10 -0.98 0.32 -14.51
N ASP A 11 -2.05 0.29 -13.71
CA ASP A 11 -2.56 1.46 -13.01
C ASP A 11 -1.47 2.08 -12.11
N PHE A 12 -0.71 1.24 -11.39
CA PHE A 12 0.41 1.68 -10.56
C PHE A 12 1.49 2.39 -11.39
N VAL A 13 2.01 1.76 -12.44
CA VAL A 13 3.13 2.32 -13.24
C VAL A 13 2.71 3.63 -13.91
N VAL A 14 1.51 3.68 -14.49
CA VAL A 14 1.03 4.88 -15.17
C VAL A 14 0.82 6.03 -14.18
N GLN A 15 0.25 5.76 -13.00
CA GLN A 15 0.09 6.78 -11.96
C GLN A 15 1.44 7.24 -11.40
N ALA A 16 2.35 6.30 -11.12
CA ALA A 16 3.69 6.59 -10.64
C ALA A 16 4.48 7.47 -11.61
N LEU A 17 4.42 7.17 -12.91
CA LEU A 17 5.06 8.00 -13.94
C LEU A 17 4.50 9.42 -13.95
N LYS A 18 3.16 9.58 -13.97
CA LYS A 18 2.52 10.90 -13.90
C LYS A 18 2.94 11.67 -12.64
N PHE A 19 2.99 10.96 -11.52
CA PHE A 19 3.39 11.52 -10.23
C PHE A 19 4.85 12.01 -10.23
N LEU A 20 5.74 11.31 -10.93
CA LEU A 20 7.13 11.71 -11.16
C LEU A 20 7.29 12.81 -12.24
N GLY A 21 6.19 13.40 -12.72
CA GLY A 21 6.21 14.43 -13.76
C GLY A 21 6.57 13.89 -15.15
N VAL A 22 6.42 12.58 -15.36
CA VAL A 22 6.70 11.92 -16.63
C VAL A 22 5.46 11.92 -17.49
N GLN A 23 5.59 12.40 -18.72
CA GLN A 23 4.50 12.34 -19.69
C GLN A 23 4.30 10.88 -20.15
N VAL A 24 3.04 10.46 -20.15
CA VAL A 24 2.61 9.13 -20.60
C VAL A 24 1.35 9.27 -21.44
N ASP A 25 1.43 8.88 -22.70
CA ASP A 25 0.30 8.90 -23.63
C ASP A 25 -0.26 7.48 -23.78
N LYS A 26 -1.59 7.35 -23.71
CA LYS A 26 -2.27 6.07 -23.93
C LYS A 26 -2.33 5.76 -25.42
N LEU A 27 -2.03 4.51 -25.78
CA LEU A 27 -2.16 3.94 -27.12
C LEU A 27 -3.13 2.75 -27.08
N ASP A 28 -3.50 2.22 -28.23
CA ASP A 28 -4.42 1.07 -28.33
C ASP A 28 -3.84 -0.19 -27.65
N GLU A 29 -2.55 -0.45 -27.82
CA GLU A 29 -1.86 -1.66 -27.34
C GLU A 29 -0.94 -1.41 -26.13
N GLY A 30 -0.99 -0.22 -25.51
CA GLY A 30 -0.15 0.13 -24.37
C GLY A 30 0.02 1.62 -24.17
N TYR A 31 1.24 2.06 -23.87
CA TYR A 31 1.54 3.47 -23.57
C TYR A 31 2.85 3.92 -24.20
N ARG A 32 2.92 5.20 -24.56
CA ARG A 32 4.15 5.90 -24.92
C ARG A 32 4.65 6.67 -23.70
N VAL A 33 5.86 6.37 -23.25
CA VAL A 33 6.50 7.03 -22.10
C VAL A 33 7.64 7.91 -22.59
N PHE A 34 7.60 9.20 -22.24
CA PHE A 34 8.68 10.14 -22.55
C PHE A 34 9.71 10.15 -21.43
N THR A 35 10.93 9.70 -21.71
CA THR A 35 11.94 9.42 -20.67
C THR A 35 12.75 10.64 -20.24
N THR A 36 12.38 11.84 -20.68
CA THR A 36 13.10 13.10 -20.39
C THR A 36 13.10 13.42 -18.89
N ASN A 37 11.95 13.35 -18.24
CA ASN A 37 11.78 13.68 -16.82
C ASN A 37 11.92 12.47 -15.89
N LEU A 38 12.29 11.32 -16.44
CA LEU A 38 12.41 10.09 -15.66
C LEU A 38 13.64 10.17 -14.75
N PRO A 39 13.55 9.77 -13.46
CA PRO A 39 14.70 9.76 -12.56
C PRO A 39 15.91 9.02 -13.15
N LYS A 40 17.11 9.55 -12.91
CA LYS A 40 18.38 9.04 -13.50
C LYS A 40 18.58 7.54 -13.27
N LYS A 41 18.13 7.01 -12.13
CA LYS A 41 18.21 5.58 -11.79
C LYS A 41 17.25 4.71 -12.60
N LEU A 42 16.09 5.25 -12.97
CA LEU A 42 15.04 4.52 -13.68
C LEU A 42 15.22 4.52 -15.20
N LYS A 43 15.85 5.56 -15.75
CA LYS A 43 15.95 5.76 -17.21
C LYS A 43 16.64 4.61 -17.93
N PRO A 44 17.81 4.13 -17.47
CA PRO A 44 18.51 3.01 -18.12
C PRO A 44 17.67 1.73 -18.18
N LEU A 45 16.74 1.52 -17.23
CA LEU A 45 15.93 0.31 -17.14
C LEU A 45 14.86 0.24 -18.24
N LEU A 46 14.43 1.39 -18.79
CA LEU A 46 13.56 1.46 -19.96
C LEU A 46 14.35 1.50 -21.27
N GLY A 47 15.57 2.05 -21.25
CA GLY A 47 16.50 2.14 -22.37
C GLY A 47 17.08 3.55 -22.51
N SER A 48 17.79 3.80 -23.61
CA SER A 48 18.44 5.10 -23.86
C SER A 48 17.62 6.07 -24.72
N LYS A 49 16.48 5.63 -25.25
CA LYS A 49 15.62 6.45 -26.12
C LYS A 49 14.84 7.49 -25.31
N ASN A 50 14.56 8.63 -25.93
CA ASN A 50 13.73 9.70 -25.36
C ASN A 50 12.24 9.32 -25.27
N GLU A 51 11.83 8.31 -26.03
CA GLU A 51 10.50 7.70 -25.96
C GLU A 51 10.59 6.18 -25.98
N VAL A 52 9.73 5.53 -25.19
CA VAL A 52 9.64 4.07 -25.12
C VAL A 52 8.17 3.65 -25.13
N LEU A 53 7.84 2.66 -25.95
CA LEU A 53 6.52 2.03 -25.95
C LEU A 53 6.50 0.90 -24.93
N ILE A 54 5.55 0.91 -24.00
CA ILE A 54 5.39 -0.10 -22.95
C ILE A 54 4.01 -0.76 -23.03
N SER A 55 3.95 -2.05 -22.77
CA SER A 55 2.69 -2.80 -22.66
C SER A 55 2.74 -3.74 -21.45
N PHE A 56 1.57 -3.98 -20.86
CA PHE A 56 1.40 -4.88 -19.73
C PHE A 56 0.80 -6.22 -20.16
N ASP A 57 0.44 -6.34 -21.44
CA ASP A 57 -0.19 -7.53 -21.99
C ASP A 57 0.84 -8.56 -22.46
N SER A 58 0.43 -9.82 -22.34
CA SER A 58 1.16 -10.98 -22.85
C SER A 58 0.21 -11.80 -23.74
N PRO A 59 0.54 -12.06 -25.02
CA PRO A 59 1.81 -11.73 -25.68
C PRO A 59 2.00 -10.23 -25.91
N THR A 60 3.25 -9.78 -25.83
CA THR A 60 3.58 -8.35 -25.94
C THR A 60 3.53 -7.89 -27.40
N PRO A 61 2.83 -6.78 -27.70
CA PRO A 61 2.74 -6.21 -29.04
C PRO A 61 4.11 -5.86 -29.64
N LYS A 62 4.19 -5.89 -30.98
CA LYS A 62 5.45 -5.67 -31.68
C LYS A 62 5.96 -4.23 -31.45
N GLY A 63 7.21 -4.12 -31.02
CA GLY A 63 7.85 -2.81 -30.75
C GLY A 63 7.55 -2.25 -29.36
N PHE A 64 6.67 -2.90 -28.58
CA PHE A 64 6.42 -2.57 -27.18
C PHE A 64 7.36 -3.38 -26.28
N LYS A 65 7.71 -2.77 -25.14
CA LYS A 65 8.44 -3.44 -24.06
C LYS A 65 7.45 -3.92 -23.01
N TYR A 66 7.55 -5.20 -22.66
CA TYR A 66 6.71 -5.78 -21.62
C TYR A 66 7.13 -5.26 -20.24
N LEU A 67 6.17 -4.73 -19.47
CA LEU A 67 6.34 -4.41 -18.07
C LEU A 67 5.45 -5.32 -17.22
N GLY A 68 6.00 -6.44 -16.79
CA GLY A 68 5.36 -7.32 -15.82
C GLY A 68 5.63 -6.92 -14.38
N ARG A 69 4.91 -7.57 -13.45
CA ARG A 69 5.07 -7.39 -11.99
C ARG A 69 6.52 -7.53 -11.50
N ASN A 70 7.29 -8.43 -12.10
CA ASN A 70 8.67 -8.74 -11.70
C ASN A 70 9.71 -8.01 -12.56
N HIS A 71 9.29 -7.03 -13.37
CA HIS A 71 10.22 -6.27 -14.18
C HIS A 71 11.01 -5.30 -13.28
N ILE A 72 12.34 -5.28 -13.41
CA ILE A 72 13.26 -4.47 -12.58
C ILE A 72 12.88 -2.98 -12.52
N PHE A 73 12.39 -2.41 -13.61
CA PHE A 73 11.85 -1.05 -13.65
C PHE A 73 10.72 -0.81 -12.65
N VAL A 74 9.76 -1.74 -12.57
CA VAL A 74 8.60 -1.63 -11.66
C VAL A 74 9.09 -1.71 -10.21
N GLU A 75 10.00 -2.64 -9.93
CA GLU A 75 10.60 -2.79 -8.59
C GLU A 75 11.36 -1.54 -8.14
N GLN A 76 12.25 -1.02 -9.00
CA GLN A 76 13.03 0.18 -8.70
C GLN A 76 12.14 1.42 -8.56
N MET A 77 11.06 1.51 -9.35
CA MET A 77 10.07 2.56 -9.20
C MET A 77 9.32 2.49 -7.87
N CYS A 78 8.94 1.29 -7.42
CA CYS A 78 8.35 1.10 -6.09
C CYS A 78 9.31 1.56 -4.99
N GLN A 79 10.58 1.15 -5.07
CA GLN A 79 11.60 1.53 -4.08
C GLN A 79 11.79 3.06 -4.04
N GLU A 80 11.89 3.71 -5.20
CA GLU A 80 12.03 5.16 -5.29
C GLU A 80 10.83 5.90 -4.67
N LEU A 81 9.59 5.48 -4.96
CA LEU A 81 8.39 6.09 -4.39
C LEU A 81 8.30 5.92 -2.87
N VAL A 82 8.64 4.74 -2.36
CA VAL A 82 8.67 4.48 -0.91
C VAL A 82 9.73 5.35 -0.24
N ASN A 83 10.93 5.42 -0.80
CA ASN A 83 12.01 6.25 -0.25
C ASN A 83 11.62 7.73 -0.25
N ASN A 84 11.04 8.24 -1.35
CA ASN A 84 10.56 9.62 -1.44
C ASN A 84 9.49 9.93 -0.39
N SER A 85 8.61 8.98 -0.07
CA SER A 85 7.58 9.12 0.97
C SER A 85 8.15 9.22 2.40
N ILE A 86 9.34 8.66 2.62
CA ILE A 86 10.03 8.65 3.93
C ILE A 86 10.89 9.89 4.08
N GLU A 87 11.71 10.21 3.08
CA GLU A 87 12.70 11.29 3.17
C GLU A 87 12.09 12.70 3.09
N LYS A 88 10.82 12.82 2.66
CA LYS A 88 10.09 14.10 2.50
C LYS A 88 10.87 15.13 1.62
N THR A 89 11.71 14.64 0.72
CA THR A 89 12.68 15.45 -0.03
C THR A 89 12.05 16.35 -1.09
N ASN A 90 10.80 16.10 -1.49
CA ASN A 90 10.07 16.89 -2.48
C ASN A 90 8.61 17.16 -2.08
N GLN A 91 8.06 18.30 -2.51
CA GLN A 91 6.63 18.64 -2.37
C GLN A 91 5.68 17.62 -3.04
N HIS A 92 6.22 16.80 -3.94
CA HIS A 92 5.49 15.77 -4.68
C HIS A 92 5.95 14.37 -4.28
N SER A 93 6.26 14.12 -3.00
CA SER A 93 6.46 12.76 -2.49
C SER A 93 5.12 12.11 -2.14
N PRO A 94 4.94 10.78 -2.33
CA PRO A 94 3.71 10.13 -1.92
C PRO A 94 3.50 10.35 -0.43
N SER A 95 2.32 10.83 -0.03
CA SER A 95 2.02 11.06 1.39
C SER A 95 1.63 9.74 2.06
N ARG A 96 2.11 9.55 3.29
CA ARG A 96 1.77 8.40 4.16
C ARG A 96 0.63 8.70 5.13
N ALA A 97 0.08 9.91 5.06
CA ALA A 97 -1.06 10.33 5.85
C ALA A 97 -2.04 11.06 4.94
N SER A 98 -3.32 10.82 5.15
CA SER A 98 -4.40 11.53 4.45
C SER A 98 -5.55 11.79 5.40
N VAL A 99 -6.09 12.99 5.35
CA VAL A 99 -7.35 13.33 6.00
C VAL A 99 -8.25 13.95 4.94
N ILE A 100 -9.41 13.31 4.72
CA ILE A 100 -10.34 13.69 3.67
C ILE A 100 -11.77 13.66 4.17
N ARG A 101 -12.63 14.44 3.52
CA ARG A 101 -14.06 14.46 3.79
C ARG A 101 -14.84 13.93 2.58
N THR A 102 -15.77 13.01 2.81
CA THR A 102 -16.50 12.30 1.75
C THR A 102 -17.92 11.91 2.17
N ASN A 103 -18.85 11.81 1.21
CA ASN A 103 -20.18 11.26 1.43
C ASN A 103 -20.21 9.71 1.53
N GLN A 104 -19.08 9.05 1.24
CA GLN A 104 -18.95 7.60 1.21
C GLN A 104 -18.90 6.96 2.62
N VAL A 105 -18.76 7.76 3.69
CA VAL A 105 -18.88 7.30 5.07
C VAL A 105 -19.87 8.16 5.85
N LYS A 106 -20.50 7.56 6.86
CA LYS A 106 -21.41 8.28 7.79
C LYS A 106 -20.78 8.53 9.17
N ILE A 107 -19.72 7.81 9.48
CA ILE A 107 -18.98 7.89 10.74
C ILE A 107 -17.51 8.07 10.38
N LYS A 108 -16.77 8.86 11.18
CA LYS A 108 -15.31 8.98 11.04
C LYS A 108 -14.72 7.57 10.96
N THR A 109 -14.00 7.28 9.90
CA THR A 109 -13.41 5.96 9.67
C THR A 109 -11.90 6.11 9.53
N THR A 110 -11.14 5.34 10.29
CA THR A 110 -9.68 5.35 10.23
C THR A 110 -9.20 4.05 9.60
N LEU A 111 -8.35 4.16 8.57
CA LEU A 111 -7.64 3.03 7.99
C LEU A 111 -6.14 3.18 8.28
N MET A 112 -5.50 2.09 8.67
CA MET A 112 -4.08 2.01 8.92
C MET A 112 -3.47 0.85 8.14
N GLN A 113 -2.46 1.16 7.33
CA GLN A 113 -1.70 0.18 6.59
C GLN A 113 -0.42 -0.12 7.36
N PHE A 114 -0.30 -1.33 7.86
CA PHE A 114 0.90 -1.82 8.52
C PHE A 114 1.72 -2.71 7.60
N ARG A 115 3.04 -2.72 7.82
CA ARG A 115 3.92 -3.80 7.39
C ARG A 115 4.28 -4.63 8.61
N VAL A 116 3.90 -5.90 8.56
CA VAL A 116 4.21 -6.89 9.59
C VAL A 116 5.39 -7.72 9.11
N ARG A 117 6.42 -7.80 9.94
CA ARG A 117 7.59 -8.63 9.70
C ARG A 117 7.47 -9.84 10.61
N ASN A 118 7.60 -11.04 10.05
CA ASN A 118 7.50 -12.28 10.78
C ASN A 118 8.81 -13.05 10.63
N VAL A 119 9.42 -13.48 11.73
CA VAL A 119 10.62 -14.33 11.69
C VAL A 119 10.17 -15.77 11.68
N ILE A 120 10.60 -16.50 10.65
CA ILE A 120 10.33 -17.92 10.43
C ILE A 120 11.62 -18.70 10.65
N SER A 121 11.66 -19.58 11.66
CA SER A 121 12.86 -20.36 11.98
C SER A 121 12.71 -21.85 11.60
N GLU A 122 13.75 -22.42 10.98
CA GLU A 122 13.82 -23.87 10.70
C GLU A 122 13.97 -24.69 12.01
N GLN A 123 13.32 -25.85 12.09
CA GLN A 123 13.30 -26.68 13.30
C GLN A 123 14.66 -27.32 13.63
N ASN A 124 15.47 -27.62 12.61
CA ASN A 124 16.72 -28.38 12.73
C ASN A 124 17.95 -27.61 12.20
N GLY A 125 17.84 -26.29 12.03
CA GLY A 125 18.95 -25.46 11.52
C GLY A 125 18.92 -24.05 12.09
N ASN A 126 20.04 -23.35 12.04
CA ASN A 126 20.15 -21.93 12.43
C ASN A 126 19.69 -20.98 11.30
N HIS A 127 18.75 -21.42 10.47
CA HIS A 127 18.27 -20.60 9.36
C HIS A 127 16.97 -19.90 9.75
N GLU A 128 17.02 -18.58 9.72
CA GLU A 128 15.88 -17.70 9.95
C GLU A 128 15.59 -16.93 8.67
N ILE A 129 14.30 -16.86 8.34
CA ILE A 129 13.80 -16.12 7.18
C ILE A 129 12.82 -15.08 7.70
N VAL A 130 12.95 -13.84 7.23
CA VAL A 130 11.96 -12.80 7.51
C VAL A 130 10.94 -12.76 6.39
N ALA A 131 9.67 -13.00 6.73
CA ALA A 131 8.55 -12.81 5.83
C ALA A 131 7.88 -11.46 6.12
N GLU A 132 7.62 -10.68 5.06
CA GLU A 132 6.88 -9.41 5.18
C GLU A 132 5.46 -9.56 4.63
N GLU A 133 4.47 -9.14 5.41
CA GLU A 133 3.09 -8.99 4.96
C GLU A 133 2.61 -7.55 5.11
N MET A 134 1.67 -7.15 4.23
CA MET A 134 0.98 -5.87 4.35
C MET A 134 -0.38 -6.13 4.97
N PHE A 135 -0.65 -5.48 6.10
CA PHE A 135 -1.88 -5.64 6.84
C PHE A 135 -2.67 -4.33 6.84
N LEU A 136 -3.81 -4.32 6.16
CA LEU A 136 -4.76 -3.22 6.20
C LEU A 136 -5.75 -3.45 7.34
N TRP A 137 -5.80 -2.50 8.26
CA TRP A 137 -6.70 -2.50 9.40
C TRP A 137 -7.54 -1.22 9.38
N GLY A 138 -8.77 -1.29 9.87
CA GLY A 138 -9.62 -0.11 9.94
C GLY A 138 -10.74 -0.25 10.94
N PHE A 139 -11.24 0.89 11.40
CA PHE A 139 -12.33 0.97 12.38
C PHE A 139 -13.17 2.22 12.16
N GLN A 140 -14.39 2.19 12.68
CA GLN A 140 -15.31 3.32 12.68
C GLN A 140 -15.43 3.96 14.07
N GLY A 141 -15.40 5.28 14.10
CA GLY A 141 -15.52 6.09 15.30
C GLY A 141 -14.31 5.95 16.21
N ASP A 142 -14.54 5.33 17.35
CA ASP A 142 -13.57 5.09 18.42
C ASP A 142 -13.17 3.60 18.39
N PHE A 143 -11.86 3.34 18.31
CA PHE A 143 -11.32 1.98 18.23
C PHE A 143 -11.66 1.14 19.47
N GLN A 144 -11.82 1.76 20.65
CA GLN A 144 -12.12 1.07 21.89
C GLN A 144 -13.51 0.41 21.84
N LYS A 145 -14.42 0.94 21.02
CA LYS A 145 -15.76 0.36 20.79
C LYS A 145 -15.76 -0.86 19.88
N SER A 146 -14.58 -1.28 19.41
CA SER A 146 -14.39 -2.49 18.59
C SER A 146 -15.22 -2.57 17.31
N ALA A 147 -15.57 -1.41 16.72
CA ALA A 147 -16.25 -1.31 15.44
C ALA A 147 -15.25 -1.46 14.28
N PHE A 148 -14.58 -2.62 14.21
CA PHE A 148 -13.57 -2.94 13.20
C PHE A 148 -14.20 -3.28 11.85
N LEU A 149 -13.53 -2.85 10.78
CA LEU A 149 -13.91 -3.19 9.41
C LEU A 149 -13.38 -4.56 9.00
N SER A 150 -14.14 -5.26 8.16
CA SER A 150 -13.61 -6.38 7.41
C SER A 150 -12.52 -5.93 6.43
N TYR A 151 -11.69 -6.87 5.98
CA TYR A 151 -10.68 -6.58 4.96
C TYR A 151 -11.31 -6.05 3.68
N GLU A 152 -12.45 -6.60 3.25
CA GLU A 152 -13.12 -6.18 2.01
C GLU A 152 -13.63 -4.74 2.10
N GLU A 153 -14.26 -4.36 3.21
CA GLU A 153 -14.74 -2.99 3.44
C GLU A 153 -13.59 -1.98 3.49
N ALA A 154 -12.52 -2.29 4.24
CA ALA A 154 -11.35 -1.43 4.33
C ALA A 154 -10.65 -1.28 2.97
N ASN A 155 -10.53 -2.37 2.21
CA ASN A 155 -9.92 -2.40 0.89
C ASN A 155 -10.74 -1.60 -0.12
N LYS A 156 -12.06 -1.78 -0.14
CA LYS A 156 -12.98 -0.99 -0.96
C LYS A 156 -12.84 0.50 -0.68
N LEU A 157 -12.87 0.90 0.60
CA LEU A 157 -12.68 2.30 0.99
C LEU A 157 -11.32 2.83 0.52
N LEU A 158 -10.24 2.09 0.73
CA LEU A 158 -8.90 2.56 0.35
C LEU A 158 -8.77 2.84 -1.16
N PHE A 159 -9.41 2.04 -2.03
CA PHE A 159 -9.27 2.18 -3.48
C PHE A 159 -10.35 3.02 -4.16
N GLU A 160 -11.55 3.12 -3.60
CA GLU A 160 -12.69 3.80 -4.23
C GLU A 160 -12.98 5.19 -3.64
N ILE A 161 -12.35 5.53 -2.52
CA ILE A 161 -12.64 6.79 -1.85
C ILE A 161 -12.24 8.02 -2.67
N SER A 162 -13.12 9.01 -2.65
CA SER A 162 -12.91 10.29 -3.31
C SER A 162 -13.35 11.44 -2.39
N PRO A 163 -12.52 12.49 -2.20
CA PRO A 163 -12.90 13.67 -1.45
C PRO A 163 -14.06 14.40 -2.12
N THR A 164 -15.04 14.84 -1.35
CA THR A 164 -16.19 15.63 -1.83
C THR A 164 -16.24 17.04 -1.22
N GLN A 165 -15.51 17.27 -0.13
CA GLN A 165 -15.41 18.58 0.54
C GLN A 165 -13.95 18.89 0.89
N ASN A 166 -13.58 20.17 0.79
CA ASN A 166 -12.25 20.66 1.15
C ASN A 166 -12.09 20.71 2.68
N LEU A 167 -10.85 20.52 3.13
CA LEU A 167 -10.43 20.68 4.52
C LEU A 167 -9.29 21.70 4.59
N THR A 168 -9.25 22.50 5.66
CA THR A 168 -8.06 23.31 5.94
C THR A 168 -6.93 22.41 6.42
N LYS A 169 -5.67 22.85 6.27
CA LYS A 169 -4.53 22.10 6.78
C LYS A 169 -4.57 21.93 8.30
N GLU A 170 -5.08 22.92 9.02
CA GLU A 170 -5.25 22.88 10.47
C GLU A 170 -6.22 21.77 10.86
N GLU A 171 -7.35 21.67 10.15
CA GLU A 171 -8.33 20.61 10.39
C GLU A 171 -7.77 19.23 10.05
N GLN A 172 -7.03 19.09 8.94
CA GLN A 172 -6.35 17.85 8.60
C GLN A 172 -5.34 17.43 9.68
N ASN A 173 -4.52 18.36 10.16
CA ASN A 173 -3.53 18.08 11.20
C ASN A 173 -4.19 17.68 12.51
N TYR A 174 -5.24 18.39 12.93
CA TYR A 174 -6.00 18.07 14.14
C TYR A 174 -6.49 16.63 14.15
N TRP A 175 -7.20 16.21 13.10
CA TRP A 175 -7.73 14.84 13.02
C TRP A 175 -6.63 13.79 12.93
N LEU A 176 -5.53 14.09 12.23
CA LEU A 176 -4.41 13.18 12.13
C LEU A 176 -3.70 12.98 13.48
N GLU A 177 -3.44 14.08 14.21
CA GLU A 177 -2.78 14.06 15.52
C GLU A 177 -3.59 13.25 16.52
N GLN A 178 -4.92 13.43 16.57
CA GLN A 178 -5.81 12.64 17.41
C GLN A 178 -5.68 11.12 17.16
N GLU A 179 -5.62 10.70 15.89
CA GLU A 179 -5.46 9.27 15.59
C GLU A 179 -4.06 8.73 15.88
N LEU A 180 -3.03 9.57 15.75
CA LEU A 180 -1.65 9.21 16.08
C LEU A 180 -1.45 9.07 17.60
N GLU A 181 -2.11 9.90 18.42
CA GLU A 181 -2.13 9.77 19.87
C GLU A 181 -2.73 8.42 20.28
N ASN A 182 -3.89 8.06 19.70
CA ASN A 182 -4.58 6.80 19.95
C ASN A 182 -3.74 5.56 19.56
N LEU A 183 -2.80 5.69 18.62
CA LEU A 183 -1.94 4.57 18.20
C LEU A 183 -1.13 3.97 19.36
N SER A 184 -0.74 4.82 20.33
CA SER A 184 -0.02 4.37 21.51
C SER A 184 -0.86 3.44 22.39
N GLU A 185 -2.16 3.73 22.50
CA GLU A 185 -3.15 2.93 23.24
C GLU A 185 -3.53 1.65 22.49
N MET A 186 -3.52 1.70 21.15
CA MET A 186 -3.81 0.55 20.28
C MET A 186 -2.72 -0.52 20.32
N LYS A 187 -1.53 -0.23 20.86
CA LYS A 187 -0.35 -1.10 20.80
C LYS A 187 -0.66 -2.54 21.22
N ILE A 188 -1.33 -2.72 22.37
CA ILE A 188 -1.65 -4.06 22.89
C ILE A 188 -2.56 -4.81 21.93
N HIS A 189 -3.62 -4.14 21.44
CA HIS A 189 -4.55 -4.73 20.49
C HIS A 189 -3.88 -5.11 19.17
N LEU A 190 -3.00 -4.26 18.66
CA LEU A 190 -2.22 -4.49 17.45
C LEU A 190 -1.23 -5.66 17.62
N GLU A 191 -0.63 -5.81 18.80
CA GLU A 191 0.23 -6.95 19.12
C GLU A 191 -0.55 -8.27 19.13
N GLU A 192 -1.71 -8.33 19.79
CA GLU A 192 -2.59 -9.50 19.80
C GLU A 192 -3.09 -9.89 18.40
N LEU A 193 -3.49 -8.89 17.61
CA LEU A 193 -3.95 -9.07 16.25
C LEU A 193 -2.85 -9.64 15.36
N SER A 194 -1.62 -9.14 15.48
CA SER A 194 -0.49 -9.64 14.70
C SER A 194 -0.09 -11.07 15.08
N LYS A 195 -0.16 -11.45 16.36
CA LYS A 195 0.08 -12.84 16.81
C LYS A 195 -0.94 -13.80 16.20
N THR A 196 -2.22 -13.43 16.26
CA THR A 196 -3.32 -14.19 15.64
C THR A 196 -3.09 -14.37 14.14
N ARG A 197 -2.53 -13.35 13.46
CA ARG A 197 -2.19 -13.43 12.03
C ARG A 197 -0.98 -14.31 11.75
N ALA A 198 0.08 -14.19 12.56
CA ALA A 198 1.28 -15.03 12.45
C ALA A 198 0.92 -16.52 12.60
N GLU A 199 0.03 -16.87 13.53
CA GLU A 199 -0.49 -18.23 13.69
C GLU A 199 -1.20 -18.73 12.42
N LYS A 200 -2.10 -17.93 11.84
CA LYS A 200 -2.76 -18.27 10.57
C LYS A 200 -1.77 -18.43 9.41
N LEU A 201 -0.70 -17.64 9.39
CA LEU A 201 0.36 -17.75 8.40
C LEU A 201 1.10 -19.08 8.55
N VAL A 202 1.43 -19.48 9.78
CA VAL A 202 2.03 -20.80 10.09
C VAL A 202 1.14 -21.90 9.56
N GLU A 203 -0.15 -21.88 9.90
CA GLU A 203 -1.10 -22.91 9.47
C GLU A 203 -1.19 -23.01 7.94
N ALA A 204 -1.22 -21.87 7.24
CA ALA A 204 -1.27 -21.84 5.77
C ALA A 204 -0.01 -22.47 5.16
N HIS A 205 1.17 -22.14 5.69
CA HIS A 205 2.43 -22.73 5.28
C HIS A 205 2.50 -24.23 5.58
N GLU A 206 2.00 -24.66 6.74
CA GLU A 206 1.94 -26.09 7.10
C GLU A 206 1.00 -26.87 6.18
N ARG A 207 -0.17 -26.31 5.83
CA ARG A 207 -1.11 -26.92 4.87
C ARG A 207 -0.47 -27.06 3.49
N PHE A 208 0.17 -26.01 2.98
CA PHE A 208 0.87 -26.06 1.70
C PHE A 208 2.01 -27.10 1.70
N ARG A 209 2.75 -27.21 2.81
CA ARG A 209 3.80 -28.21 3.01
C ARG A 209 3.29 -29.64 2.97
N LYS A 210 2.13 -29.95 3.59
CA LYS A 210 1.54 -31.30 3.53
C LYS A 210 1.28 -31.77 2.10
N VAL A 211 1.10 -30.83 1.17
CA VAL A 211 0.83 -31.09 -0.25
C VAL A 211 2.13 -31.17 -1.08
N VAL A 212 3.15 -30.35 -0.77
CA VAL A 212 4.33 -30.17 -1.64
C VAL A 212 5.61 -30.87 -1.13
N GLY A 213 5.67 -31.23 0.17
CA GLY A 213 6.88 -31.80 0.80
C GLY A 213 7.97 -30.75 1.05
N GLY A 214 8.51 -30.67 2.27
CA GLY A 214 9.53 -29.68 2.63
C GLY A 214 9.98 -29.75 4.09
N LYS A 215 11.02 -28.99 4.45
CA LYS A 215 11.61 -28.94 5.81
C LYS A 215 10.61 -28.42 6.86
N LYS A 216 10.83 -28.79 8.13
CA LYS A 216 9.98 -28.36 9.26
C LYS A 216 10.40 -26.95 9.74
N PHE A 217 9.47 -26.00 9.74
CA PHE A 217 9.60 -24.70 10.40
C PHE A 217 8.85 -24.77 11.73
N LYS A 218 9.39 -24.15 12.78
CA LYS A 218 8.92 -24.35 14.16
C LYS A 218 8.20 -23.12 14.73
N VAL A 219 8.63 -21.92 14.38
CA VAL A 219 8.20 -20.69 15.05
C VAL A 219 8.04 -19.60 14.00
N VAL A 220 6.89 -18.92 14.03
CA VAL A 220 6.66 -17.67 13.32
C VAL A 220 6.33 -16.62 14.37
N GLU A 221 7.24 -15.70 14.59
CA GLU A 221 7.08 -14.64 15.57
C GLU A 221 6.97 -13.29 14.87
N PRO A 222 5.89 -12.52 15.12
CA PRO A 222 5.79 -11.16 14.63
C PRO A 222 6.84 -10.27 15.32
N VAL A 223 7.52 -9.45 14.53
CA VAL A 223 8.48 -8.45 14.99
C VAL A 223 7.72 -7.18 15.33
N PHE A 224 7.99 -6.65 16.53
CA PHE A 224 7.36 -5.44 17.05
C PHE A 224 8.33 -4.26 17.17
N PRO A 225 7.82 -3.02 17.08
CA PRO A 225 6.46 -2.67 16.66
C PRO A 225 6.24 -2.94 15.17
N MET A 226 4.99 -3.14 14.75
CA MET A 226 4.66 -3.17 13.33
C MET A 226 4.96 -1.82 12.69
N ASP A 227 5.42 -1.81 11.44
CA ASP A 227 5.73 -0.54 10.77
C ASP A 227 4.42 0.07 10.24
N LEU A 228 3.99 1.22 10.77
CA LEU A 228 2.86 1.97 10.20
C LEU A 228 3.29 2.59 8.87
N MET A 229 2.83 2.03 7.76
CA MET A 229 3.16 2.47 6.40
C MET A 229 2.27 3.61 5.92
N GLY A 230 0.99 3.62 6.31
CA GLY A 230 0.08 4.71 6.00
C GLY A 230 -1.11 4.80 6.93
N ILE A 231 -1.66 6.01 7.07
CA ILE A 231 -2.86 6.31 7.85
C ILE A 231 -3.82 7.18 7.03
N TYR A 232 -5.11 6.81 7.02
CA TYR A 232 -6.15 7.49 6.27
C TYR A 232 -7.33 7.76 7.20
N VAL A 233 -7.56 9.04 7.50
CA VAL A 233 -8.68 9.50 8.32
C VAL A 233 -9.77 10.01 7.39
N ILE A 234 -10.91 9.34 7.42
CA ILE A 234 -12.02 9.58 6.51
C ILE A 234 -13.16 10.17 7.32
N LEU A 235 -13.49 11.42 7.03
CA LEU A 235 -14.53 12.17 7.71
C LEU A 235 -15.83 12.11 6.90
N PRO A 236 -17.00 11.98 7.55
CA PRO A 236 -18.26 12.17 6.87
C PRO A 236 -18.44 13.63 6.44
N GLU A 237 -19.23 13.85 5.41
CA GLU A 237 -19.68 15.19 5.06
C GLU A 237 -20.37 15.88 6.24
N VAL A 238 -20.15 17.18 6.34
CA VAL A 238 -20.92 18.02 7.24
C VAL A 238 -22.12 18.50 6.45
N ASN A 239 -23.31 18.03 6.81
CA ASN A 239 -24.55 18.64 6.35
C ASN A 239 -24.70 19.96 7.09
N PHE A 240 -24.57 21.07 6.37
CA PHE A 240 -25.06 22.35 6.85
C PHE A 240 -26.58 22.31 6.72
N ASP A 241 -27.25 21.64 7.66
CA ASP A 241 -28.68 21.86 7.82
C ASP A 241 -28.84 23.31 8.30
N GLY A 242 -29.20 24.19 7.35
CA GLY A 242 -29.57 25.56 7.61
C GLY A 242 -30.77 25.55 8.54
N GLY A 243 -30.51 25.73 9.84
CA GLY A 243 -31.54 26.07 10.80
C GLY A 243 -32.17 27.39 10.40
N ASN A 244 -33.47 27.33 10.07
CA ASN A 244 -34.38 28.48 10.14
C ASN A 244 -34.46 29.01 11.58
#